data_AF-A0A022Q0F5-F1
#
_entry.id   AF-A0A022Q0F5-F1
#
_cell.length_a   1.000
_cell.length_b   1.000
_cell.length_c   1.000
_cell.angle_alpha   90.00
_cell.angle_beta   90.00
_cell.angle_gamma   90.00
#
_symmetry.space_group_name_H-M   'P 1'
#
loop_
_entity.id
_entity.type
_entity.pdbx_description
1 polymer ?
#
loop_
_entity_poly.entity_id
_entity_poly.type
_entity_poly.pdbx_seq_one_letter_code
_entity_poly.pdbx_strand_id
1 'polypeptide(L)' 'MPPIEEEEEEESVEVVECVVCLCRVIRGEKYKILPNCNHGFHSHCIDSWLKRHSTCPLCRSSVTSISYCNITNRDIITFD' A
#
# COMPACT_ATOMS: atom_id res chain seq x y z
N MET A 1 19.52 29.28 23.07
CA MET A 1 18.49 29.24 22.02
C MET A 1 18.37 30.63 21.40
N PRO A 2 19.08 30.95 20.31
CA PRO A 2 18.42 31.34 19.08
C PRO A 2 17.81 30.10 18.41
N PRO A 3 16.81 30.30 17.55
CA PRO A 3 15.77 29.33 17.27
C PRO A 3 16.12 28.50 16.04
N ILE A 4 15.80 27.20 16.10
CA ILE A 4 15.31 26.48 14.94
C ILE A 4 16.19 26.63 13.68
N GLU A 5 17.37 26.03 13.68
CA GLU A 5 17.88 25.48 12.42
C GLU A 5 17.57 23.99 12.49
N GLU A 6 16.25 23.73 12.37
CA GLU A 6 15.69 22.42 12.09
C GLU A 6 16.35 21.93 10.80
N GLU A 7 17.37 21.09 10.96
CA GLU A 7 17.75 20.14 9.92
C GLU A 7 16.56 19.17 9.79
N GLU A 8 15.52 19.60 9.06
CA GLU A 8 14.43 18.73 8.62
C GLU A 8 15.07 17.71 7.68
N GLU A 9 15.53 16.61 8.26
CA GLU A 9 15.78 15.37 7.56
C GLU A 9 14.43 15.02 6.90
N GLU A 10 14.25 15.42 5.64
CA GLU A 10 13.15 14.98 4.79
C GLU A 10 13.36 13.47 4.57
N GLU A 11 13.07 12.69 5.61
CA GLU A 11 12.90 11.25 5.51
C GLU A 11 11.75 11.08 4.52
N SER A 12 12.09 10.72 3.29
CA SER A 12 11.13 10.47 2.22
C SER A 12 10.33 9.24 2.60
N VAL A 13 9.34 9.41 3.47
CA VAL A 13 8.41 8.35 3.85
C VAL A 13 7.76 7.92 2.55
N GLU A 14 8.05 6.70 2.10
CA GLU A 14 7.37 6.15 0.93
C GLU A 14 5.89 5.99 1.29
N VAL A 15 5.12 7.01 0.94
CA VAL A 15 3.69 7.06 1.17
C VAL A 15 3.04 6.10 0.19
N VAL A 16 2.54 4.98 0.69
CA VAL A 16 1.73 4.07 -0.12
C VAL A 16 0.38 4.76 -0.37
N GLU A 17 0.09 5.11 -1.61
CA GLU A 17 -1.18 5.73 -2.01
C GLU A 17 -2.10 4.71 -2.69
N CYS A 18 -3.37 4.66 -2.27
CA CYS A 18 -4.35 3.80 -2.92
C CYS A 18 -4.94 4.51 -4.13
N VAL A 19 -4.56 4.11 -5.34
CA VAL A 19 -5.04 4.75 -6.58
C VAL A 19 -6.54 4.58 -6.87
N VAL A 20 -7.24 3.75 -6.11
CA VAL A 20 -8.69 3.57 -6.26
C VAL A 20 -9.45 4.71 -5.56
N CYS A 21 -8.99 5.16 -4.40
CA CYS A 21 -9.60 6.25 -3.64
C CYS A 21 -8.77 7.55 -3.68
N LEU A 22 -7.55 7.50 -4.20
CA LEU A 22 -6.56 8.59 -4.23
C LEU A 22 -6.17 9.10 -2.84
N CYS A 23 -6.24 8.24 -1.82
CA CYS A 23 -5.86 8.55 -0.45
C CYS A 23 -4.60 7.80 -0.03
N ARG A 24 -3.83 8.40 0.88
CA ARG A 24 -2.71 7.77 1.56
C ARG A 24 -3.19 6.59 2.40
N VAL A 25 -2.42 5.51 2.41
CA VAL A 25 -2.61 4.38 3.33
C VAL A 25 -1.89 4.74 4.63
N ILE A 26 -2.64 4.83 5.72
CA ILE A 26 -2.07 5.17 7.04
C ILE A 26 -1.89 3.93 7.92
N ARG A 27 -1.01 4.03 8.92
CA ARG A 27 -0.76 2.95 9.87
C ARG A 27 -2.06 2.52 10.56
N GLY A 28 -2.32 1.22 10.57
CA GLY A 28 -3.53 0.63 11.17
C GLY A 28 -4.69 0.44 10.20
N GLU A 29 -4.62 0.99 8.98
CA GLU A 29 -5.59 0.66 7.94
C GLU A 29 -5.37 -0.74 7.36
N LYS A 30 -6.49 -1.37 6.98
CA LYS A 30 -6.43 -2.65 6.28
C LYS A 30 -6.08 -2.40 4.81
N TYR A 31 -4.99 -3.01 4.37
CA TYR A 31 -4.55 -3.00 2.98
C TYR A 31 -4.42 -4.44 2.46
N LYS A 32 -4.40 -4.59 1.13
CA LYS A 32 -4.20 -5.86 0.44
C LYS A 32 -3.19 -5.65 -0.68
N ILE A 33 -2.32 -6.64 -0.84
CA ILE A 33 -1.36 -6.71 -1.94
C ILE A 33 -1.82 -7.80 -2.91
N LEU A 34 -1.83 -7.48 -4.21
CA LEU A 34 -2.16 -8.47 -5.24
C LEU A 34 -0.95 -9.37 -5.53
N PRO A 35 -1.10 -10.70 -5.50
CA PRO A 35 0.03 -11.64 -5.51
C PRO A 35 0.84 -11.65 -6.82
N ASN A 36 0.22 -11.27 -7.94
CA ASN A 36 0.86 -11.37 -9.26
C ASN A 36 1.64 -10.11 -9.66
N CYS A 37 1.49 -9.02 -8.93
CA CYS A 37 2.09 -7.73 -9.29
C CYS A 37 2.53 -6.89 -8.09
N ASN A 38 2.32 -7.38 -6.87
CA ASN A 38 2.66 -6.74 -5.61
C ASN A 38 2.11 -5.32 -5.38
N HIS A 39 1.12 -4.91 -6.16
CA HIS A 39 0.46 -3.62 -5.95
C HIS A 39 -0.46 -3.65 -4.73
N GLY A 40 -0.31 -2.64 -3.88
CA GLY A 40 -1.06 -2.45 -2.64
C GLY A 40 -2.25 -1.49 -2.78
N PHE A 41 -3.35 -1.80 -2.11
CA PHE A 41 -4.57 -0.98 -2.09
C PHE A 41 -5.26 -1.11 -0.72
N HIS A 42 -6.10 -0.15 -0.33
CA HIS A 42 -7.02 -0.35 0.79
C HIS A 42 -7.88 -1.60 0.54
N SER A 43 -8.08 -2.42 1.57
CA SER A 43 -8.83 -3.68 1.44
C SER A 43 -10.23 -3.45 0.88
N HIS A 44 -10.95 -2.44 1.38
CA HIS A 44 -12.31 -2.13 0.92
C HIS A 44 -12.35 -1.68 -0.54
N CYS A 45 -11.35 -0.91 -0.98
CA CYS A 45 -11.25 -0.41 -2.34
C CYS A 45 -11.00 -1.53 -3.34
N ILE A 46 -10.02 -2.40 -3.07
CA ILE A 46 -9.73 -3.51 -3.98
C ILE A 46 -10.84 -4.56 -3.95
N ASP A 47 -11.47 -4.81 -2.81
CA ASP A 47 -12.62 -5.74 -2.74
C ASP A 47 -13.80 -5.24 -3.56
N SER A 48 -14.06 -3.94 -3.55
CA SER A 48 -15.13 -3.32 -4.36
C SER A 48 -14.81 -3.38 -5.86
N TRP A 49 -13.56 -3.18 -6.24
CA TRP A 49 -13.10 -3.33 -7.62
C TRP A 49 -13.25 -4.78 -8.10
N LEU A 50 -12.83 -5.74 -7.28
CA LEU A 50 -12.82 -7.17 -7.63
C LEU A 50 -14.21 -7.81 -7.76
N LYS A 51 -15.28 -7.11 -7.35
CA LYS A 51 -16.66 -7.52 -7.63
C LYS A 51 -17.04 -7.41 -9.12
N ARG A 52 -16.34 -6.55 -9.88
CA ARG A 52 -16.65 -6.26 -11.28
C ARG A 52 -15.50 -6.61 -12.24
N HIS A 53 -14.29 -6.64 -11.72
CA HIS A 53 -13.07 -6.87 -12.50
C HIS A 53 -12.22 -7.94 -11.83
N SER A 54 -11.48 -8.72 -12.60
CA SER A 54 -10.54 -9.73 -12.07
C SER A 54 -9.08 -9.32 -12.29
N THR A 55 -8.81 -8.02 -12.41
CA THR A 55 -7.50 -7.46 -12.80
C THR A 55 -7.04 -6.38 -11.84
N CYS A 56 -5.72 -6.18 -11.73
CA CYS A 56 -5.12 -5.07 -10.99
C CYS A 56 -5.54 -3.70 -11.57
N PRO A 57 -5.98 -2.73 -10.74
CA PRO A 57 -6.27 -1.36 -11.18
C PRO A 57 -5.07 -0.62 -11.79
N LEU A 58 -3.84 -0.94 -11.35
CA LEU A 58 -2.61 -0.27 -11.79
C LEU A 58 -2.05 -0.85 -13.09
N CYS A 59 -1.76 -2.16 -13.08
CA CYS A 59 -1.01 -2.80 -14.16
C CYS A 59 -1.85 -3.76 -15.01
N ARG A 60 -3.15 -3.91 -14.72
CA ARG A 60 -4.10 -4.79 -15.42
C ARG A 60 -3.78 -6.29 -15.39
N SER A 61 -2.76 -6.72 -14.63
CA SER A 61 -2.47 -8.14 -14.41
C SER A 61 -3.67 -8.85 -13.80
N SER A 62 -3.97 -10.06 -14.26
CA SER A 62 -5.05 -10.90 -13.72
C SER A 62 -4.78 -11.26 -12.26
N VAL A 63 -5.84 -11.34 -11.46
CA VAL A 63 -5.81 -11.80 -10.07
C VAL A 63 -6.25 -13.27 -10.03
N THR A 64 -5.40 -14.14 -10.57
CA THR A 64 -5.58 -15.60 -10.53
C THR A 64 -5.01 -16.15 -9.22
N SER A 65 -5.92 -16.56 -8.32
CA SER A 65 -5.67 -17.20 -7.02
C SER A 65 -4.83 -16.37 -6.04
N ILE A 66 -5.49 -15.92 -4.97
CA ILE A 66 -4.85 -15.19 -3.87
C ILE A 66 -3.89 -16.16 -3.16
N SER A 67 -2.60 -16.09 -3.47
CA SER A 67 -1.57 -16.57 -2.56
C SER A 67 -1.66 -15.67 -1.32
N TYR A 68 -2.18 -16.21 -0.22
CA TYR A 68 -2.06 -15.57 1.09
C TYR A 68 -0.57 -15.51 1.41
N CYS A 69 0.11 -14.45 0.98
CA CYS A 69 1.36 -14.11 1.62
C CYS A 69 0.98 -13.71 3.05
N ASN A 70 1.35 -14.56 4.01
CA ASN A 70 1.45 -14.14 5.40
C ASN A 70 2.61 -13.13 5.45
N ILE A 71 2.37 -11.91 4.99
CA ILE A 71 3.23 -10.79 5.32
C ILE A 71 2.98 -10.57 6.82
N THR A 72 3.65 -11.40 7.62
CA THR A 72 3.92 -11.06 9.01
C THR A 72 4.65 -9.72 8.98
N ASN A 73 4.48 -8.93 10.03
CA ASN A 73 4.91 -7.54 10.20
C ASN A 73 6.45 -7.28 10.04
N ARG A 74 7.16 -7.96 9.14
CA ARG A 74 8.61 -7.92 9.00
C ARG A 74 9.15 -7.68 7.60
N ASP A 75 8.37 -7.83 6.53
CA ASP A 75 8.94 -7.83 5.17
C ASP A 75 8.65 -6.59 4.29
N ILE A 76 7.92 -5.55 4.76
CA ILE A 76 7.74 -4.32 3.95
C ILE A 76 7.92 -3.00 4.74
N ILE A 77 8.18 -3.02 6.05
CA ILE A 77 8.48 -1.77 6.77
C ILE A 77 9.52 -2.05 7.86
N THR A 78 10.77 -2.31 7.47
CA THR A 78 11.89 -2.19 8.41
C THR A 78 12.15 -0.70 8.63
N PHE A 79 11.56 -0.16 9.69
CA PHE A 79 12.15 0.95 10.44
C PHE A 79 13.30 0.36 11.27
N ASP A 80 14.53 0.71 10.91
CA ASP A 80 15.60 1.02 11.85
C ASP A 80 16.08 2.43 11.49
#